data_AF-A0A6C0CSL4-F1
#
_entry.id   AF-A0A6C0CSL4-F1
#
_cell.length_a   1.000
_cell.length_b   1.000
_cell.length_c   1.000
_cell.angle_alpha   90.00
_cell.angle_beta   90.00
_cell.angle_gamma   90.00
#
_symmetry.space_group_name_H-M   'P 1'
#
loop_
_entity.id
_entity.type
_entity.pdbx_description
1 polymer ?
#
loop_
_entity_poly.entity_id
_entity_poly.type
_entity_poly.pdbx_seq_one_letter_code
_entity_poly.pdbx_strand_id
1 'polypeptide(L)'
;MDSKKIVIQKIGDDTPLPAVTTGAKRKTVKTFPRGVLKKTSKFQLRGVKDPAKSPPLKKGMQKHTLRMLTEKGLKKHRKTLKRRLASLPDSKIKEIVSAKGLVKNPKTPAHISRQILDNAMAAGFVSV
;
A
#
# COMPACT_ATOMS: atom_id res chain seq x y z
N MET A 1 42.37 61.41 -8.58
CA MET A 1 42.60 61.00 -7.18
C MET A 1 42.81 59.50 -7.22
N ASP A 2 44.01 59.05 -7.59
CA ASP A 2 44.26 57.64 -7.88
C ASP A 2 45.01 56.99 -6.72
N SER A 3 44.33 56.06 -6.06
CA SER A 3 44.73 55.34 -4.87
C SER A 3 45.78 54.27 -5.19
N LYS A 4 46.96 54.38 -4.56
CA LYS A 4 48.03 53.38 -4.68
C LYS A 4 47.60 52.05 -4.04
N LYS A 5 47.63 50.98 -4.84
CA LYS A 5 47.30 49.61 -4.44
C LYS A 5 48.57 48.92 -3.91
N ILE A 6 48.60 48.60 -2.61
CA ILE A 6 49.72 47.89 -1.97
C ILE A 6 49.45 46.38 -2.11
N VAL A 7 50.43 45.63 -2.64
CA VAL A 7 50.39 44.17 -2.81
C VAL A 7 51.39 43.55 -1.84
N ILE A 8 50.91 42.65 -0.97
CA ILE A 8 51.75 41.93 -0.01
C ILE A 8 52.03 40.52 -0.57
N GLN A 9 53.28 40.27 -0.95
CA GLN A 9 53.78 38.94 -1.31
C GLN A 9 54.34 38.25 -0.07
N LYS A 10 53.92 37.00 0.17
CA LYS A 10 54.61 36.10 1.11
C LYS A 10 55.84 35.52 0.42
N ILE A 11 57.00 35.75 1.01
CA ILE A 11 58.30 35.21 0.60
C ILE A 11 58.52 33.90 1.34
N GLY A 12 58.96 32.86 0.62
CA GLY A 12 59.50 31.62 1.19
C GLY A 12 58.79 30.36 0.71
N ASP A 13 59.22 29.82 -0.42
CA ASP A 13 59.91 28.52 -0.48
C ASP A 13 60.17 28.15 -1.96
N ASP A 14 61.44 28.32 -2.37
CA ASP A 14 61.98 27.83 -3.63
C ASP A 14 62.10 26.30 -3.58
N THR A 15 61.44 25.59 -4.50
CA THR A 15 61.94 24.34 -5.11
C THR A 15 61.06 23.92 -6.30
N PRO A 16 61.63 23.27 -7.34
CA PRO A 16 61.05 23.21 -8.68
C PRO A 16 59.89 22.23 -8.79
N LEU A 17 58.90 22.58 -9.62
CA LEU A 17 57.77 21.74 -10.02
C LEU A 17 58.24 20.47 -10.75
N PRO A 18 57.91 19.25 -10.29
CA PRO A 18 58.11 18.05 -11.10
C PRO A 18 57.04 17.93 -12.18
N ALA A 19 57.48 17.57 -13.39
CA ALA A 19 56.64 17.38 -14.56
C ALA A 19 55.74 16.12 -14.48
N VAL A 20 54.49 16.31 -14.91
CA VAL A 20 53.45 15.39 -15.44
C VAL A 20 53.60 13.87 -15.23
N THR A 21 52.59 13.26 -14.59
CA THR A 21 52.09 11.93 -14.99
C THR A 21 50.56 11.88 -14.93
N THR A 22 49.94 11.68 -16.09
CA THR A 22 48.54 11.26 -16.23
C THR A 22 48.34 9.88 -15.59
N GLY A 23 47.28 9.74 -14.78
CA GLY A 23 46.78 8.42 -14.36
C GLY A 23 47.17 7.94 -12.97
N ALA A 24 46.53 8.47 -11.93
CA ALA A 24 46.35 7.75 -10.67
C ALA A 24 45.00 8.11 -10.05
N LYS A 25 44.06 7.14 -10.06
CA LYS A 25 42.75 7.26 -9.38
C LYS A 25 43.00 7.52 -7.89
N ARG A 26 42.71 8.75 -7.42
CA ARG A 26 42.72 9.06 -5.98
C ARG A 26 41.71 8.16 -5.27
N LYS A 27 42.19 7.18 -4.51
CA LYS A 27 41.37 6.43 -3.54
C LYS A 27 40.93 7.42 -2.46
N THR A 28 39.69 7.88 -2.54
CA THR A 28 39.08 8.69 -1.49
C THR A 28 38.85 7.81 -0.27
N VAL A 29 39.64 8.02 0.79
CA VAL A 29 39.42 7.46 2.12
C VAL A 29 38.14 8.10 2.66
N LYS A 30 37.04 7.35 2.64
CA LYS A 30 35.74 7.83 3.13
C LYS A 30 35.72 7.81 4.65
N THR A 31 35.79 8.98 5.26
CA THR A 31 35.76 9.17 6.73
C THR A 31 34.34 9.15 7.32
N PHE A 32 33.36 8.45 6.72
CA PHE A 32 32.06 8.21 7.35
C PHE A 32 31.44 6.91 6.84
N PRO A 33 30.83 6.07 7.69
CA PRO A 33 30.06 4.92 7.22
C PRO A 33 28.86 5.46 6.43
N ARG A 34 28.86 5.26 5.11
CA ARG A 34 27.66 5.50 4.31
C ARG A 34 26.61 4.52 4.81
N GLY A 35 25.57 5.05 5.47
CA GLY A 35 24.56 4.28 6.20
C GLY A 35 24.02 3.07 5.45
N VAL A 36 23.61 2.07 6.23
CA VAL A 36 23.18 0.70 5.86
C VAL A 36 21.99 0.65 4.87
N LEU A 37 21.48 1.80 4.42
CA LEU A 37 20.52 1.90 3.34
C LEU A 37 21.23 1.66 2.00
N LYS A 38 21.35 0.38 1.65
CA LYS A 38 21.72 -0.08 0.32
C LYS A 38 20.93 0.74 -0.71
N LYS A 39 21.61 1.66 -1.38
CA LYS A 39 21.11 2.38 -2.57
C LYS A 39 20.98 1.39 -3.72
N THR A 40 20.12 0.39 -3.57
CA THR A 40 19.70 -0.43 -4.70
C THR A 40 18.79 0.45 -5.55
N SER A 41 19.04 0.50 -6.85
CA SER A 41 18.23 1.31 -7.80
C SER A 41 16.73 1.00 -7.73
N LYS A 42 16.37 -0.14 -7.14
CA LYS A 42 15.00 -0.64 -6.96
C LYS A 42 14.31 -0.15 -5.69
N PHE A 43 15.04 0.30 -4.66
CA PHE A 43 14.45 0.81 -3.41
C PHE A 43 14.79 2.29 -3.22
N GLN A 44 14.03 3.14 -3.90
CA GLN A 44 14.02 4.56 -3.62
C GLN A 44 13.07 4.82 -2.45
N LEU A 45 13.61 5.24 -1.31
CA LEU A 45 12.81 5.85 -0.24
C LEU A 45 12.17 7.13 -0.80
N ARG A 46 10.95 7.01 -1.33
CA ARG A 46 10.18 8.17 -1.80
C ARG A 46 9.59 8.85 -0.58
N GLY A 47 10.02 10.08 -0.31
CA GLY A 47 9.39 10.92 0.70
C GLY A 47 7.91 11.08 0.38
N VAL A 48 7.07 11.04 1.42
CA VAL A 48 5.63 11.32 1.27
C VAL A 48 5.50 12.84 1.05
N LYS A 49 4.80 13.26 -0.01
CA LYS A 49 4.62 14.68 -0.36
C LYS A 49 3.94 15.50 0.75
N ASP A 50 3.10 14.84 1.55
CA ASP A 50 2.36 15.42 2.66
C ASP A 50 2.49 14.50 3.87
N PRO A 51 3.26 14.88 4.91
CA PRO A 51 3.51 14.04 6.08
C PRO A 51 2.27 13.84 6.96
N ALA A 52 1.21 14.64 6.79
CA ALA A 52 -0.04 14.47 7.52
C ALA A 52 -0.93 13.35 6.93
N LYS A 53 -0.62 12.86 5.73
CA LYS A 53 -1.38 11.80 5.06
C LYS A 53 -0.73 10.44 5.30
N SER A 54 -1.57 9.42 5.52
CA SER A 54 -1.09 8.05 5.64
C SER A 54 -0.30 7.61 4.39
N PRO A 55 0.78 6.83 4.54
CA PRO A 55 1.59 6.39 3.42
C PRO A 55 0.77 5.53 2.44
N PRO A 56 1.08 5.58 1.13
CA PRO A 56 0.37 4.78 0.14
C PRO A 56 0.58 3.29 0.40
N LEU A 57 -0.51 2.52 0.35
CA LEU A 57 -0.45 1.06 0.46
C LEU A 57 0.14 0.45 -0.82
N LYS A 58 0.86 -0.67 -0.67
CA LYS A 58 1.38 -1.42 -1.82
C LYS A 58 0.20 -1.86 -2.71
N LYS A 59 0.43 -1.92 -4.03
CA LYS A 59 -0.57 -2.41 -5.00
C LYS A 59 -0.97 -3.85 -4.64
N GLY A 60 -2.26 -4.07 -4.35
CA GLY A 60 -2.78 -5.36 -3.90
C GLY A 60 -2.83 -5.56 -2.37
N MET A 61 -2.24 -4.65 -1.58
CA MET A 61 -2.32 -4.70 -0.12
C MET A 61 -3.68 -4.18 0.34
N GLN A 62 -4.47 -5.04 0.98
CA GLN A 62 -5.76 -4.63 1.55
C GLN A 62 -5.53 -3.69 2.73
N LYS A 63 -6.41 -2.69 2.88
CA LYS A 63 -6.46 -1.84 4.06
C LYS A 63 -6.77 -2.73 5.27
N HIS A 64 -5.80 -2.94 6.16
CA HIS A 64 -5.99 -3.63 7.45
C HIS A 64 -6.75 -2.76 8.47
N THR A 65 -7.76 -2.03 8.02
CA THR A 65 -8.73 -1.40 8.92
C THR A 65 -9.75 -2.47 9.26
N LEU A 66 -9.90 -2.79 10.55
CA LEU A 66 -11.11 -3.42 11.07
C LEU A 66 -12.29 -2.61 10.53
N ARG A 67 -12.97 -3.15 9.52
CA ARG A 67 -14.07 -2.47 8.87
C ARG A 67 -15.28 -2.63 9.77
N MET A 68 -15.35 -1.77 10.80
CA MET A 68 -16.51 -1.69 11.67
C MET A 68 -17.72 -1.46 10.77
N LEU A 69 -18.67 -2.39 10.79
CA LEU A 69 -19.95 -2.20 10.14
C LEU A 69 -20.71 -1.16 10.96
N THR A 70 -20.43 0.11 10.70
CA THR A 70 -21.28 1.21 11.14
C THR A 70 -22.71 0.97 10.67
N GLU A 71 -23.71 1.59 11.30
CA GLU A 71 -25.11 1.42 10.91
C GLU A 71 -25.34 1.66 9.41
N LYS A 72 -24.66 2.67 8.84
CA LYS A 72 -24.67 2.95 7.40
C LYS A 72 -24.06 1.80 6.59
N GLY A 73 -22.96 1.22 7.08
CA GLY A 73 -22.33 0.02 6.50
C GLY A 73 -23.26 -1.20 6.51
N LEU A 74 -23.94 -1.45 7.62
CA LEU A 74 -24.88 -2.56 7.76
C LEU A 74 -26.11 -2.40 6.84
N LYS A 75 -26.67 -1.19 6.74
CA LYS A 75 -27.74 -0.88 5.77
C LYS A 75 -27.29 -1.12 4.32
N LYS A 76 -26.08 -0.68 3.96
CA LYS A 76 -25.51 -0.91 2.62
C LYS A 76 -25.29 -2.39 2.34
N HIS A 77 -24.77 -3.13 3.32
CA HIS A 77 -24.54 -4.56 3.23
C HIS A 77 -25.86 -5.32 2.97
N ARG A 78 -26.90 -5.07 3.78
CA ARG A 78 -28.24 -5.66 3.57
C ARG A 78 -28.81 -5.36 2.19
N LYS A 79 -28.66 -4.11 1.71
CA LYS A 79 -29.10 -3.72 0.36
C LYS A 79 -28.36 -4.50 -0.74
N THR A 80 -27.06 -4.73 -0.58
CA THR A 80 -26.27 -5.52 -1.52
C THR A 80 -26.67 -6.99 -1.51
N LEU A 81 -26.90 -7.59 -0.34
CA LEU A 81 -27.37 -8.98 -0.23
C LEU A 81 -28.71 -9.18 -0.93
N LYS A 82 -29.70 -8.31 -0.64
CA LYS A 82 -31.01 -8.36 -1.30
C LYS A 82 -30.91 -8.27 -2.83
N ARG A 83 -30.06 -7.39 -3.35
CA ARG A 83 -29.82 -7.27 -4.80
C ARG A 83 -29.19 -8.53 -5.40
N ARG A 84 -28.22 -9.14 -4.72
CA ARG A 84 -27.59 -10.39 -5.17
C ARG A 84 -28.60 -11.54 -5.18
N LEU A 85 -29.39 -11.69 -4.11
CA LEU A 85 -30.43 -12.71 -4.02
C LEU A 85 -31.53 -12.53 -5.06
N ALA A 86 -31.91 -11.31 -5.37
CA ALA A 86 -32.89 -11.02 -6.42
C ALA A 86 -32.41 -11.44 -7.82
N SER A 87 -31.10 -11.45 -8.07
CA SER A 87 -30.53 -11.89 -9.36
C SER A 87 -30.38 -13.40 -9.49
N LEU A 88 -30.46 -14.15 -8.38
CA LEU A 88 -30.26 -15.60 -8.38
C LEU A 88 -31.55 -16.32 -8.80
N PRO A 89 -31.46 -17.35 -9.67
CA PRO A 89 -32.61 -18.19 -10.01
C PRO A 89 -32.99 -19.08 -8.82
N ASP A 90 -34.28 -19.41 -8.73
CA ASP A 90 -34.82 -20.19 -7.60
C ASP A 90 -34.22 -21.59 -7.44
N SER A 91 -33.79 -22.21 -8.55
CA SER A 91 -33.09 -23.50 -8.53
C SER A 91 -31.81 -23.41 -7.70
N LYS A 92 -30.94 -22.44 -8.02
CA LYS A 92 -29.68 -22.22 -7.28
C LYS A 92 -29.92 -21.90 -5.81
N ILE A 93 -30.98 -21.14 -5.50
CA ILE A 93 -31.30 -20.81 -4.11
C ILE A 93 -31.68 -22.07 -3.33
N LYS A 94 -32.50 -22.95 -3.91
CA LYS A 94 -32.85 -24.24 -3.29
C LYS A 94 -31.62 -25.14 -3.12
N GLU A 95 -30.74 -25.20 -4.13
CA GLU A 95 -29.49 -25.95 -4.05
C GLU A 95 -28.58 -25.45 -2.91
N ILE A 96 -28.36 -24.13 -2.81
CA ILE A 96 -27.52 -23.53 -1.75
C ILE A 96 -28.12 -23.81 -0.37
N VAL A 97 -29.44 -23.59 -0.23
CA VAL A 97 -30.15 -23.78 1.04
C VAL A 97 -30.12 -25.25 1.48
N SER A 98 -30.27 -26.19 0.54
CA SER A 98 -30.19 -27.63 0.81
C SER A 98 -28.75 -28.05 1.13
N ALA A 99 -27.76 -27.60 0.36
CA ALA A 99 -26.34 -27.93 0.57
C ALA A 99 -25.79 -27.42 1.92
N LYS A 100 -26.34 -26.31 2.42
CA LYS A 100 -25.98 -25.74 3.72
C LYS A 100 -26.83 -26.26 4.88
N GLY A 101 -27.74 -27.21 4.64
CA GLY A 101 -28.59 -27.80 5.67
C GLY A 101 -29.56 -26.82 6.34
N LEU A 102 -29.88 -25.70 5.67
CA LEU A 102 -30.73 -24.65 6.23
C LEU A 102 -32.21 -25.03 6.25
N VAL A 103 -32.60 -26.05 5.48
CA VAL A 103 -33.99 -26.50 5.35
C VAL A 103 -34.06 -28.00 5.54
N LYS A 104 -34.99 -28.44 6.40
CA LYS A 104 -35.27 -29.86 6.65
C LYS A 104 -36.20 -30.49 5.61
N ASN A 105 -37.10 -29.70 5.02
CA ASN A 105 -38.08 -30.17 4.04
C ASN A 105 -37.67 -29.78 2.60
N PRO A 106 -37.41 -30.74 1.70
CA PRO A 106 -37.03 -30.43 0.33
C PRO A 106 -38.12 -29.72 -0.49
N LYS A 107 -39.39 -29.79 -0.06
CA LYS A 107 -40.55 -29.16 -0.73
C LYS A 107 -40.79 -27.71 -0.31
N THR A 108 -39.82 -27.04 0.30
CA THR A 108 -40.01 -25.67 0.78
C THR A 108 -40.23 -24.70 -0.39
N PRO A 109 -41.27 -23.85 -0.35
CA PRO A 109 -41.53 -22.84 -1.37
C PRO A 109 -40.34 -21.91 -1.59
N ALA A 110 -40.12 -21.47 -2.83
CA ALA A 110 -38.95 -20.68 -3.20
C ALA A 110 -38.86 -19.34 -2.44
N HIS A 111 -39.99 -18.68 -2.17
CA HIS A 111 -39.99 -17.42 -1.43
C HIS A 111 -39.49 -17.57 0.02
N ILE A 112 -39.80 -18.69 0.69
CA ILE A 112 -39.33 -18.98 2.05
C ILE A 112 -37.84 -19.30 2.02
N SER A 113 -37.40 -20.13 1.06
CA SER A 113 -35.98 -20.45 0.89
C SER A 113 -35.14 -19.19 0.64
N ARG A 114 -35.65 -18.22 -0.13
CA ARG A 114 -35.02 -16.91 -0.33
C ARG A 114 -34.88 -16.14 0.99
N GLN A 115 -35.93 -16.09 1.79
CA GLN A 115 -35.92 -15.37 3.07
C GLN A 115 -34.98 -16.02 4.09
N ILE A 116 -34.97 -17.36 4.16
CA ILE A 116 -34.05 -18.12 5.01
C ILE A 116 -32.60 -17.82 4.60
N LEU A 117 -32.30 -17.83 3.30
CA LEU A 117 -30.96 -17.54 2.81
C LEU A 117 -30.54 -16.08 3.09
N ASP A 118 -31.43 -15.10 2.89
CA ASP A 118 -31.17 -13.68 3.22
C ASP A 118 -30.80 -13.51 4.69
N ASN A 119 -31.58 -14.12 5.58
CA ASN A 119 -31.35 -14.06 7.02
C ASN A 119 -30.05 -14.76 7.41
N ALA A 120 -29.79 -15.95 6.86
CA ALA A 120 -28.57 -16.71 7.12
C ALA A 120 -27.31 -15.97 6.66
N MET A 121 -27.35 -15.31 5.50
CA MET A 121 -26.26 -14.48 5.00
C MET A 121 -26.09 -13.20 5.82
N ALA A 122 -27.19 -12.56 6.21
CA ALA A 122 -27.15 -11.35 7.04
C ALA A 122 -26.58 -11.63 8.44
N ALA A 123 -26.83 -12.81 8.99
CA ALA A 123 -26.28 -13.28 10.26
C ALA A 123 -24.84 -13.81 10.14
N GLY A 124 -24.32 -14.00 8.92
CA GLY A 124 -22.97 -14.49 8.68
C GLY A 124 -22.80 -16.00 8.77
N PHE A 125 -23.89 -16.78 8.81
CA PHE A 125 -23.82 -18.25 8.80
C PHE A 125 -23.50 -18.82 7.43
N VAL A 126 -23.86 -18.08 6.36
CA VAL A 126 -23.61 -18.50 4.97
C VAL A 126 -22.86 -17.41 4.23
N SER A 127 -21.76 -17.83 3.59
CA SER A 127 -21.02 -17.04 2.61
C SER A 127 -21.18 -17.69 1.24
N VAL A 128 -21.45 -16.85 0.23
CA VAL A 128 -21.61 -17.23 -1.19
C VAL A 128 -20.59 -16.47 -2.01
#